data_AF-A0A7X7WTS4-F1
#
_entry.id   AF-A0A7X7WTS4-F1
#
_cell.length_a   1.000
_cell.length_b   1.000
_cell.length_c   1.000
_cell.angle_alpha   90.00
_cell.angle_beta   90.00
_cell.angle_gamma   90.00
#
_symmetry.space_group_name_H-M   'P 1'
#
loop_
_entity.id
_entity.type
_entity.pdbx_description
1 polymer ?
#
loop_
_entity_poly.entity_id
_entity_poly.type
_entity_poly.pdbx_seq_one_letter_code
_entity_poly.pdbx_strand_id
1 'polypeptide(L)'
;MDVLQAIRDRRSINFFDPSRTIPDETLRAVLETANLAPSSMNLQPWRVVIVNTPERKTVLRQCAFNQPKVEEASATLIMIADPACVEANQDRALQSWVELGYVKPEALETYRGMIAGL
;
A
#
# COMPACT_ATOMS: atom_id res chain seq x y z
N MET A 1 -12.67 -2.67 -20.29
CA MET A 1 -13.09 -1.64 -19.31
C MET A 1 -11.99 -0.60 -19.25
N ASP A 2 -12.31 0.68 -19.37
CA ASP A 2 -11.35 1.77 -19.13
C ASP A 2 -11.32 2.18 -17.64
N VAL A 3 -10.38 3.04 -17.27
CA VAL A 3 -10.18 3.48 -15.88
C VAL A 3 -11.39 4.24 -15.33
N LEU A 4 -12.04 5.10 -16.12
CA LEU A 4 -13.17 5.90 -15.66
C LEU A 4 -14.38 5.02 -15.38
N GLN A 5 -14.63 4.04 -16.24
CA GLN A 5 -15.67 3.05 -16.05
C GLN A 5 -15.39 2.20 -14.80
N ALA A 6 -14.16 1.74 -14.60
CA ALA A 6 -13.76 0.97 -13.41
C ALA A 6 -14.04 1.72 -12.09
N ILE A 7 -13.73 3.02 -12.06
CA ILE A 7 -13.94 3.88 -10.89
C ILE A 7 -15.44 4.08 -10.60
N ARG A 8 -16.27 4.23 -11.63
CA ARG A 8 -17.72 4.42 -11.47
C ARG A 8 -18.43 3.13 -11.07
N ASP A 9 -17.99 2.00 -11.61
CA ASP A 9 -18.65 0.71 -11.42
C ASP A 9 -18.25 0.01 -10.13
N ARG A 10 -17.18 0.44 -9.44
CA ARG A 10 -16.79 -0.18 -8.17
C ARG A 10 -17.84 0.08 -7.07
N ARG A 11 -18.05 -0.93 -6.24
CA ARG A 11 -18.92 -0.86 -5.05
C ARG A 11 -18.30 -1.66 -3.92
N SER A 12 -18.63 -1.31 -2.69
CA SER A 12 -18.21 -2.08 -1.52
C SER A 12 -18.93 -3.42 -1.51
N ILE A 13 -18.17 -4.51 -1.65
CA ILE A 13 -18.69 -5.87 -1.57
C ILE A 13 -18.65 -6.34 -0.11
N ASN A 14 -19.76 -6.88 0.38
CA ASN A 14 -19.88 -7.36 1.76
C ASN A 14 -20.07 -8.87 1.89
N PHE A 15 -20.27 -9.59 0.77
CA PHE A 15 -20.50 -11.04 0.74
C PHE A 15 -19.53 -11.66 -0.24
N PHE A 16 -18.79 -12.68 0.21
CA PHE A 16 -17.76 -13.35 -0.56
C PHE A 16 -18.02 -14.85 -0.61
N ASP A 17 -17.59 -15.52 -1.67
CA ASP A 17 -17.60 -16.97 -1.76
C ASP A 17 -16.34 -17.53 -1.07
N PRO A 18 -16.45 -18.16 0.12
CA PRO A 18 -15.29 -18.63 0.88
C PRO A 18 -14.60 -19.82 0.22
N SER A 19 -15.23 -20.46 -0.79
CA SER A 19 -14.63 -21.56 -1.56
C SER A 19 -13.67 -21.06 -2.65
N ARG A 20 -13.67 -19.75 -2.95
CA ARG A 20 -12.82 -19.15 -3.98
C ARG A 20 -11.63 -18.45 -3.36
N THR A 21 -10.47 -18.70 -3.93
CA THR A 21 -9.23 -18.03 -3.59
C THR A 21 -8.64 -17.30 -4.79
N ILE A 22 -8.07 -16.14 -4.53
CA ILE A 22 -7.25 -15.38 -5.47
C ILE A 22 -5.81 -15.90 -5.32
N PRO A 23 -5.14 -16.27 -6.42
CA PRO A 23 -3.75 -16.70 -6.37
C PRO A 23 -2.81 -15.62 -5.83
N ASP A 24 -1.76 -16.04 -5.12
CA ASP A 24 -0.78 -15.13 -4.51
C ASP A 24 -0.09 -14.21 -5.53
N GLU A 25 0.20 -14.72 -6.73
CA GLU A 25 0.78 -13.94 -7.83
C GLU A 25 -0.15 -12.83 -8.30
N THR A 26 -1.46 -13.05 -8.25
CA THR A 26 -2.44 -12.01 -8.61
C THR A 26 -2.49 -10.94 -7.53
N LEU A 27 -2.46 -11.32 -6.25
CA LEU A 27 -2.40 -10.36 -5.14
C LEU A 27 -1.12 -9.51 -5.19
N ARG A 28 0.03 -10.13 -5.46
CA ARG A 28 1.31 -9.42 -5.64
C ARG A 28 1.25 -8.45 -6.80
N ALA A 29 0.78 -8.87 -7.97
CA ALA A 29 0.68 -8.00 -9.14
C ALA A 29 -0.22 -6.77 -8.87
N VAL A 30 -1.33 -6.95 -8.18
CA VAL A 30 -2.22 -5.85 -7.77
C VAL A 30 -1.50 -4.89 -6.82
N LEU A 31 -0.76 -5.40 -5.84
CA LEU A 31 -0.03 -4.58 -4.87
C LEU A 31 1.17 -3.86 -5.49
N GLU A 32 1.92 -4.51 -6.38
CA GLU A 32 3.00 -3.89 -7.14
C GLU A 32 2.47 -2.74 -8.01
N THR A 33 1.32 -2.94 -8.66
CA THR A 33 0.65 -1.88 -9.43
C THR A 33 0.18 -0.75 -8.51
N ALA A 34 -0.44 -1.07 -7.37
CA ALA A 34 -0.90 -0.07 -6.40
C ALA A 34 0.27 0.73 -5.80
N ASN A 35 1.45 0.11 -5.66
CA ASN A 35 2.65 0.76 -5.15
C ASN A 35 3.20 1.86 -6.09
N LEU A 36 2.75 1.90 -7.34
CA LEU A 36 3.07 3.00 -8.27
C LEU A 36 2.29 4.29 -7.99
N ALA A 37 1.34 4.27 -7.06
CA ALA A 37 0.63 5.47 -6.63
C ALA A 37 1.62 6.52 -6.08
N PRO A 38 1.43 7.81 -6.39
CA PRO A 38 2.31 8.86 -5.89
C PRO A 38 2.23 8.98 -4.37
N SER A 39 3.36 9.29 -3.74
CA SER A 39 3.46 9.62 -2.31
C SER A 39 4.21 10.92 -2.11
N SER A 40 3.98 11.57 -0.96
CA SER A 40 4.74 12.75 -0.55
C SER A 40 6.24 12.45 -0.62
N MET A 41 6.98 13.30 -1.35
CA MET A 41 8.43 13.17 -1.54
C MET A 41 8.88 11.80 -2.09
N ASN A 42 7.97 10.98 -2.65
CA ASN A 42 8.19 9.59 -3.05
C ASN A 42 8.70 8.66 -1.91
N LEU A 43 8.40 8.99 -0.65
CA LEU A 43 8.89 8.25 0.52
C LEU A 43 8.15 6.94 0.80
N GLN A 44 6.99 6.73 0.16
CA GLN A 44 6.19 5.51 0.27
C GLN A 44 5.96 5.07 1.74
N PRO A 45 5.34 5.92 2.59
CA PRO A 45 5.25 5.71 4.04
C PRO A 45 4.15 4.71 4.43
N TRP A 46 4.10 3.57 3.74
CA TRP A 46 3.08 2.55 3.95
C TRP A 46 3.68 1.15 3.95
N ARG A 47 3.04 0.27 4.72
CA ARG A 47 3.23 -1.17 4.66
C ARG A 47 1.89 -1.85 4.45
N VAL A 48 1.87 -2.89 3.64
CA VAL A 48 0.67 -3.70 3.41
C VAL A 48 0.90 -5.10 3.95
N VAL A 49 0.00 -5.55 4.83
CA VAL A 49 -0.03 -6.94 5.29
C VAL A 49 -1.17 -7.66 4.59
N ILE A 50 -0.84 -8.73 3.88
CA ILE A 50 -1.82 -9.63 3.26
C ILE A 50 -2.22 -10.69 4.29
N VAL A 51 -3.51 -10.76 4.62
CA VAL A 51 -4.08 -11.78 5.50
C VAL A 51 -4.95 -12.71 4.66
N ASN A 52 -4.41 -13.87 4.29
CA ASN A 52 -5.06 -14.84 3.39
C ASN A 52 -5.11 -16.29 3.94
N THR A 53 -4.46 -16.60 5.06
CA THR A 53 -4.59 -17.93 5.69
C THR A 53 -5.83 -18.00 6.59
N PRO A 54 -6.51 -19.16 6.68
CA PRO A 54 -7.71 -19.32 7.51
C PRO A 54 -7.49 -18.87 8.96
N GLU A 55 -6.39 -19.30 9.58
CA GLU A 55 -6.10 -19.04 11.00
C GLU A 55 -5.92 -17.55 11.27
N ARG A 56 -5.19 -16.85 10.40
CA ARG A 56 -4.94 -15.41 10.55
C ARG A 56 -6.20 -14.59 10.24
N LYS A 57 -7.04 -15.05 9.32
CA LYS A 57 -8.34 -14.43 9.02
C LYS A 57 -9.30 -14.52 10.20
N THR A 58 -9.35 -15.66 10.90
CA THR A 58 -10.15 -15.80 12.13
C THR A 58 -9.69 -14.83 13.22
N VAL A 59 -8.36 -14.69 13.43
CA VAL A 59 -7.81 -13.69 14.37
C VAL A 59 -8.21 -12.27 13.96
N LEU A 60 -8.04 -11.92 12.68
CA LEU A 60 -8.37 -10.58 12.20
C LEU A 60 -9.86 -10.24 12.35
N ARG A 61 -10.75 -11.21 12.14
CA ARG A 61 -12.20 -11.04 12.34
C ARG A 61 -12.53 -10.61 13.78
N GLN A 62 -11.88 -11.20 14.77
CA GLN A 62 -12.07 -10.85 16.18
C GLN A 62 -11.65 -9.40 16.46
N CYS A 63 -10.62 -8.90 15.78
CA CYS A 63 -10.17 -7.51 15.85
C CYS A 63 -11.06 -6.54 15.04
N ALA A 64 -11.92 -7.04 14.15
CA ALA A 64 -12.68 -6.26 13.18
C ALA A 64 -14.20 -6.30 13.46
N PHE A 65 -14.60 -6.18 14.73
CA PHE A 65 -16.01 -6.21 15.16
C PHE A 65 -16.76 -7.48 14.73
N ASN A 66 -16.06 -8.62 14.64
CA ASN A 66 -16.59 -9.91 14.21
C ASN A 66 -17.24 -9.92 12.81
N GLN A 67 -16.89 -8.99 11.93
CA GLN A 67 -17.44 -8.89 10.58
C GLN A 67 -17.09 -10.14 9.73
N PRO A 68 -18.08 -10.92 9.25
CA PRO A 68 -17.82 -12.17 8.52
C PRO A 68 -16.96 -12.00 7.26
N LYS A 69 -17.19 -10.92 6.51
CA LYS A 69 -16.44 -10.60 5.27
C LYS A 69 -14.92 -10.58 5.41
N VAL A 70 -14.40 -10.30 6.61
CA VAL A 70 -12.96 -10.31 6.89
C VAL A 70 -12.37 -11.71 6.77
N GLU A 71 -13.18 -12.72 7.07
CA GLU A 71 -12.84 -14.14 7.02
C GLU A 71 -13.30 -14.81 5.72
N GLU A 72 -14.47 -14.42 5.19
CA GLU A 72 -15.02 -14.96 3.94
C GLU A 72 -14.25 -14.49 2.70
N ALA A 73 -13.69 -13.27 2.70
CA ALA A 73 -12.90 -12.78 1.58
C ALA A 73 -11.65 -13.66 1.35
N SER A 74 -11.25 -13.79 0.09
CA SER A 74 -10.03 -14.53 -0.26
C SER A 74 -8.79 -13.96 0.43
N ALA A 75 -8.71 -12.64 0.58
CA ALA A 75 -7.64 -11.97 1.30
C ALA A 75 -8.17 -10.65 1.88
N THR A 76 -7.70 -10.31 3.08
CA THR A 76 -7.92 -8.99 3.68
C THR A 76 -6.57 -8.27 3.76
N LEU A 77 -6.53 -7.04 3.23
CA LEU A 77 -5.33 -6.21 3.24
C LEU A 77 -5.39 -5.22 4.42
N ILE A 78 -4.34 -5.19 5.23
CA ILE A 78 -4.17 -4.20 6.29
C ILE A 78 -3.18 -3.16 5.79
N MET A 79 -3.66 -1.93 5.61
CA MET A 79 -2.82 -0.77 5.30
C MET A 79 -2.30 -0.18 6.60
N ILE A 80 -0.98 -0.08 6.72
CA ILE A 80 -0.31 0.43 7.91
C ILE A 80 0.47 1.67 7.49
N ALA A 81 0.28 2.78 8.21
CA ALA A 81 1.18 3.92 8.10
C ALA A 81 2.54 3.53 8.71
N ASP A 82 3.62 3.72 7.96
CA ASP A 82 4.97 3.33 8.37
C ASP A 82 5.90 4.54 8.32
N PRO A 83 5.99 5.34 9.40
CA PRO A 83 6.88 6.50 9.44
C PRO A 83 8.36 6.11 9.30
N ALA A 84 8.76 4.89 9.66
CA ALA A 84 10.15 4.46 9.51
C ALA A 84 10.59 4.39 8.03
N CYS A 85 9.65 4.25 7.10
CA CYS A 85 9.93 4.34 5.67
C CYS A 85 10.41 5.75 5.24
N VAL A 86 10.06 6.81 5.98
CA VAL A 86 10.59 8.17 5.73
C VAL A 86 12.11 8.14 5.82
N GLU A 87 12.63 7.65 6.94
CA GLU A 87 14.08 7.56 7.16
C GLU A 87 14.74 6.58 6.20
N ALA A 88 14.12 5.42 5.97
CA ALA A 88 14.69 4.36 5.14
C ALA A 88 14.73 4.72 3.64
N ASN A 89 13.79 5.53 3.15
CA ASN A 89 13.66 5.84 1.73
C ASN A 89 14.21 7.21 1.33
N GLN A 90 14.47 8.13 2.28
CA GLN A 90 14.85 9.52 1.98
C GLN A 90 16.05 9.62 1.03
N ASP A 91 17.11 8.83 1.25
CA ASP A 91 18.35 8.93 0.45
C ASP A 91 18.10 8.52 -0.98
N ARG A 92 17.41 7.39 -1.17
CA ARG A 92 17.03 6.90 -2.51
C ARG A 92 16.12 7.89 -3.23
N ALA A 93 15.14 8.45 -2.52
CA ALA A 93 14.20 9.42 -3.10
C ALA A 93 14.93 10.69 -3.55
N LEU A 94 15.72 11.30 -2.67
CA LEU A 94 16.49 12.50 -2.96
C LEU A 94 17.52 12.29 -4.07
N GLN A 95 18.24 11.16 -4.06
CA GLN A 95 19.19 10.82 -5.10
C GLN A 95 18.52 10.71 -6.47
N SER A 96 17.33 10.09 -6.54
CA SER A 96 16.56 10.00 -7.79
C SER A 96 16.20 11.38 -8.35
N TRP A 97 15.98 12.38 -7.50
CA TRP A 97 15.64 13.73 -7.94
C TRP A 97 16.82 14.45 -8.59
N VAL A 98 18.03 14.17 -8.11
CA VAL A 98 19.26 14.68 -8.72
C VAL A 98 19.48 14.03 -10.08
N GLU A 99 19.34 12.71 -10.15
CA GLU A 99 19.50 11.95 -11.40
C GLU A 99 18.50 12.36 -12.48
N LEU A 100 17.26 12.66 -12.08
CA LEU A 100 16.20 13.14 -12.98
C LEU A 100 16.28 14.64 -13.27
N GLY A 101 17.19 15.37 -12.62
CA GLY A 101 17.36 16.81 -12.81
C GLY A 101 16.28 17.69 -12.18
N TYR A 102 15.47 17.15 -11.26
CA TYR A 102 14.47 17.92 -10.50
C TYR A 102 15.12 18.85 -9.48
N VAL A 103 16.26 18.45 -8.93
CA VAL A 103 16.98 19.15 -7.87
C VAL A 103 18.47 19.14 -8.16
N LYS A 104 19.17 20.25 -7.88
CA LYS A 104 20.64 20.29 -7.98
C LYS A 104 21.27 19.63 -6.74
N PRO A 105 22.45 18.99 -6.86
CA PRO A 105 23.11 18.32 -5.73
C PRO A 105 23.28 19.20 -4.48
N GLU A 106 23.51 20.50 -4.66
CA GLU A 106 23.77 21.43 -3.55
C GLU A 106 22.53 21.69 -2.68
N ALA A 107 21.33 21.40 -3.20
CA ALA A 107 20.08 21.59 -2.47
C ALA A 107 19.65 20.35 -1.66
N LEU A 108 20.38 19.23 -1.74
CA LEU A 108 20.02 17.97 -1.08
C LEU A 108 19.84 18.11 0.43
N GLU A 109 20.76 18.79 1.10
CA GLU A 109 20.70 18.96 2.57
C GLU A 109 19.51 19.80 3.01
N THR A 110 19.07 20.75 2.18
CA THR A 110 17.84 21.50 2.44
C THR A 110 16.63 20.58 2.43
N TYR A 111 16.50 19.71 1.42
CA TYR A 111 15.37 18.77 1.34
C TYR A 111 15.45 17.68 2.41
N ARG A 112 16.64 17.23 2.78
CA ARG A 112 16.84 16.33 3.93
C ARG A 112 16.33 16.95 5.22
N GLY A 113 16.64 18.23 5.46
CA GLY A 113 16.10 18.98 6.61
C GLY A 113 14.58 19.10 6.59
N MET A 114 13.96 19.27 5.42
CA MET A 114 12.49 19.27 5.30
C MET A 114 11.87 17.92 5.61
N ILE A 115 12.48 16.83 5.14
CA ILE A 115 12.00 15.45 5.39
C ILE A 115 12.11 15.10 6.88
N ALA A 116 13.18 15.51 7.56
CA ALA A 116 13.36 15.26 8.99
C ALA A 116 12.31 15.94 9.90
N GLY A 117 11.55 16.90 9.36
CA GLY A 117 10.45 17.55 10.06
C GLY A 117 9.07 16.90 9.89
N LEU A 118 8.98 15.81 9.12
CA LEU A 118 7.76 15.02 8.90
C LEU A 118 7.60 13.91 9.95
#